data_AF-A0A7J9XYY2-F1
#
_entry.id   AF-A0A7J9XYY2-F1
#
_cell.length_a   1.000
_cell.length_b   1.000
_cell.length_c   1.000
_cell.angle_alpha   90.00
_cell.angle_beta   90.00
_cell.angle_gamma   90.00
#
_symmetry.space_group_name_H-M   'P 1'
#
loop_
_entity.id
_entity.type
_entity.pdbx_description
1 polymer ?
#
loop_
_entity_poly.entity_id
_entity_poly.type
_entity_poly.pdbx_seq_one_letter_code
_entity_poly.pdbx_strand_id
1 'polypeptide(L)' 'MLTRAVSRRAGAEELVDNAFSTELHAVLGSLPVIHVSHQALKERCHTARAVVRTGEDTPYANVVIQAGVPF' A
#
# COMPACT_ATOMS: atom_id res chain seq x y z
N MET A 1 7.15 -17.21 6.44
CA MET A 1 6.81 -15.84 6.93
C MET A 1 6.24 -15.06 5.75
N LEU A 2 4.95 -14.70 5.78
CA LEU A 2 4.17 -14.28 4.59
C LEU A 2 4.57 -12.89 4.07
N THR A 3 4.61 -12.73 2.73
CA THR A 3 4.65 -11.42 2.05
C THR A 3 3.39 -10.64 2.40
N ARG A 4 3.53 -9.36 2.74
CA ARG A 4 2.40 -8.50 3.13
C ARG A 4 2.47 -7.16 2.40
N ALA A 5 1.33 -6.69 1.94
CA ALA A 5 1.19 -5.33 1.44
C ALA A 5 0.68 -4.41 2.56
N VAL A 6 1.32 -3.26 2.69
CA VAL A 6 0.89 -2.18 3.57
C VAL A 6 0.44 -1.06 2.66
N SER A 7 -0.87 -0.88 2.56
CA SER A 7 -1.48 0.24 1.86
C SER A 7 -1.91 1.30 2.87
N ARG A 8 -2.28 2.48 2.39
CA ARG A 8 -2.80 3.54 3.25
C ARG A 8 -4.28 3.28 3.61
N ARG A 9 -4.71 3.67 4.81
CA ARG A 9 -6.07 4.09 5.17
C ARG A 9 -6.09 5.61 5.25
N ALA A 10 -6.92 6.25 4.44
CA ALA A 10 -7.30 7.64 4.68
C ALA A 10 -8.22 7.70 5.91
N GLY A 11 -8.12 8.73 6.74
CA GLY A 11 -9.26 9.20 7.53
C GLY A 11 -9.87 10.41 6.80
N ALA A 12 -11.18 10.65 6.76
CA ALA A 12 -12.34 9.91 7.27
C ALA A 12 -13.29 9.55 6.09
N GLU A 13 -13.86 8.35 6.10
CA GLU A 13 -14.97 7.86 5.25
C GLU A 13 -14.86 7.80 3.71
N GLU A 14 -13.94 8.47 3.02
CA GLU A 14 -14.14 8.70 1.57
C GLU A 14 -13.25 7.94 0.57
N LEU A 15 -12.29 7.11 0.99
CA LEU A 15 -11.36 6.44 0.04
C LEU A 15 -11.19 4.93 0.28
N VAL A 16 -12.18 4.28 0.90
CA VAL A 16 -12.23 2.82 0.95
C VAL A 16 -12.62 2.24 -0.44
N ASP A 17 -13.33 3.04 -1.25
CA ASP A 17 -13.82 2.70 -2.60
C ASP A 17 -13.27 3.64 -3.69
N ASN A 18 -11.94 3.77 -3.80
CA ASN A 18 -11.35 4.32 -5.01
C ASN A 18 -10.91 3.20 -5.97
N ALA A 19 -10.92 3.49 -7.28
CA ALA A 19 -10.55 2.51 -8.32
C ALA A 19 -9.19 1.85 -8.03
N PHE A 20 -8.25 2.64 -7.49
CA PHE A 20 -6.93 2.15 -7.07
C PHE A 20 -7.00 1.04 -6.01
N SER A 21 -7.86 1.16 -4.99
CA SER A 21 -8.02 0.13 -3.95
C SER A 21 -8.54 -1.17 -4.55
N THR A 22 -9.56 -1.09 -5.42
CA THR A 22 -10.13 -2.25 -6.11
C THR A 22 -9.10 -2.93 -7.02
N GLU A 23 -8.37 -2.15 -7.83
CA GLU A 23 -7.30 -2.66 -8.69
C GLU A 23 -6.15 -3.27 -7.87
N LEU A 24 -5.77 -2.64 -6.77
CA LEU A 24 -4.73 -3.14 -5.88
C LEU A 24 -5.12 -4.51 -5.30
N HIS A 25 -6.38 -4.68 -4.88
CA HIS A 25 -6.87 -5.98 -4.42
C HIS A 25 -6.92 -7.02 -5.55
N ALA A 26 -7.29 -6.63 -6.76
CA ALA A 26 -7.27 -7.52 -7.93
C ALA A 26 -5.85 -8.02 -8.25
N VAL A 27 -4.85 -7.15 -8.16
CA VAL A 27 -3.45 -7.47 -8.46
C VAL A 27 -2.79 -8.27 -7.33
N LEU A 28 -3.03 -7.89 -6.07
CA LEU A 28 -2.40 -8.55 -4.92
C LEU A 28 -3.09 -9.87 -4.51
N GLY A 29 -4.31 -10.12 -5.01
CA GLY A 29 -5.06 -11.34 -4.74
C GLY A 29 -5.32 -11.53 -3.24
N SER A 30 -4.93 -12.68 -2.69
CA SER A 30 -5.14 -13.07 -1.29
C SER A 30 -4.05 -12.58 -0.34
N LEU A 31 -3.08 -11.79 -0.82
CA LEU A 31 -2.05 -11.24 0.07
C LEU A 31 -2.70 -10.37 1.15
N PRO A 32 -2.25 -10.48 2.41
CA PRO A 32 -2.77 -9.62 3.46
C PRO A 32 -2.47 -8.16 3.12
N VAL A 33 -3.52 -7.33 3.12
CA VAL A 33 -3.43 -5.88 2.98
C VAL A 33 -3.81 -5.25 4.31
N ILE A 34 -2.90 -4.47 4.87
CA ILE A 34 -3.22 -3.61 6.02
C ILE A 34 -3.27 -2.17 5.58
N HIS A 35 -4.20 -1.41 6.14
CA HIS A 35 -4.34 0.01 5.85
C HIS A 35 -3.83 0.86 7.02
N VAL A 36 -2.91 1.80 6.75
CA VAL A 36 -2.28 2.69 7.75
C VAL A 36 -2.41 4.18 7.40
N SER A 37 -2.27 5.10 8.36
CA SER A 37 -2.34 6.54 8.05
C SER A 37 -1.28 6.98 7.02
N HIS A 38 -1.49 8.13 6.36
CA HIS A 38 -0.50 8.70 5.44
C HIS A 38 0.86 8.90 6.10
N GLN A 39 0.85 9.40 7.34
CA GLN A 39 2.06 9.62 8.11
C GLN A 39 2.78 8.29 8.40
N ALA A 40 2.06 7.27 8.86
CA ALA A 40 2.64 5.96 9.11
C ALA A 40 3.18 5.31 7.82
N LEU A 41 2.54 5.54 6.67
CA LEU A 41 3.06 5.08 5.37
C LEU A 41 4.37 5.81 5.01
N LYS A 42 4.45 7.13 5.22
CA LYS A 42 5.68 7.91 5.01
C LYS A 42 6.82 7.43 5.91
N GLU A 43 6.54 7.21 7.19
CA GLU A 43 7.50 6.67 8.16
C GLU A 43 8.07 5.32 7.71
N ARG A 44 7.21 4.44 7.16
CA ARG A 44 7.64 3.15 6.58
C ARG A 44 8.42 3.31 5.27
N CYS A 45 8.06 4.30 4.46
CA CYS A 45 8.77 4.60 3.22
C CYS A 45 10.24 5.01 3.49
N HIS A 46 10.52 5.70 4.60
CA HIS A 46 11.89 6.05 4.98
C HIS A 46 12.81 4.86 5.23
N THR A 47 12.27 3.69 5.57
CA THR A 47 13.03 2.46 5.77
C THR A 47 12.94 1.49 4.57
N ALA A 48 12.28 1.91 3.49
CA ALA A 48 12.16 1.10 2.29
C ALA A 48 13.53 0.97 1.60
N ARG A 49 13.81 -0.24 1.07
CA ARG A 49 15.03 -0.49 0.29
C ARG A 49 15.06 0.29 -1.02
N ALA A 50 13.90 0.54 -1.60
CA ALA A 50 13.73 1.29 -2.83
C ALA A 50 12.35 1.95 -2.86
N VAL A 51 12.25 3.05 -3.61
CA VAL A 51 11.00 3.76 -3.88
C VAL A 51 10.83 3.87 -5.38
N VAL A 52 9.73 3.31 -5.90
CA VAL A 52 9.34 3.47 -7.30
C VAL A 52 8.39 4.66 -7.39
N ARG A 53 8.80 5.72 -8.10
CA ARG A 53 7.95 6.88 -8.40
C ARG A 53 7.31 6.67 -9.75
N THR A 54 5.99 6.80 -9.82
CA THR A 54 5.20 6.68 -11.05
C THR A 54 4.69 8.06 -11.50
N GLY A 55 4.07 8.12 -12.68
CA GLY A 55 3.31 9.28 -13.15
C GLY A 55 1.85 9.28 -12.70
N GLU A 56 1.52 8.50 -11.66
CA GLU A 56 0.16 8.40 -11.13
C GLU A 56 -0.25 9.70 -10.43
N ASP A 57 -1.40 10.25 -10.81
CA ASP A 57 -1.92 11.53 -10.29
C ASP A 57 -3.15 11.35 -9.38
N THR A 58 -3.57 10.11 -9.13
CA THR A 58 -4.63 9.83 -8.15
C THR A 58 -4.12 10.09 -6.73
N PRO A 59 -4.79 10.94 -5.94
CA PRO A 59 -4.39 11.19 -4.56
C PRO A 59 -4.26 9.90 -3.76
N TYR A 60 -3.11 9.77 -3.09
CA TYR A 60 -2.81 8.67 -2.18
C TYR A 60 -2.67 7.27 -2.81
N ALA A 61 -2.42 7.17 -4.12
CA ALA A 61 -2.06 5.94 -4.81
C ALA A 61 -0.64 5.44 -4.47
N ASN A 62 -0.42 5.08 -3.20
CA ASN A 62 0.88 4.64 -2.69
C ASN A 62 0.72 3.34 -1.89
N VAL A 63 1.64 2.40 -2.11
CA VAL A 63 1.68 1.11 -1.41
C VAL A 63 3.13 0.77 -1.02
N VAL A 64 3.30 0.15 0.15
CA VAL A 64 4.57 -0.42 0.60
C VAL A 64 4.46 -1.94 0.57
N ILE A 65 5.38 -2.61 -0.13
CA ILE A 65 5.44 -4.07 -0.19
C ILE A 65 6.51 -4.58 0.77
N GLN A 66 6.12 -5.44 1.71
CA GLN A 66 7.04 -6.11 2.61
C GLN A 66 7.23 -7.55 2.14
N ALA A 67 8.43 -7.84 1.63
CA ALA A 67 8.80 -9.19 1.22
C ALA A 67 8.76 -10.16 2.40
N GLY A 68 8.19 -11.35 2.16
CA GLY A 68 8.30 -12.50 3.06
C GLY A 68 9.69 -13.13 3.00
N VAL A 69 9.82 -14.32 3.60
CA VAL A 69 11.04 -15.13 3.51
C VAL A 69 10.85 -16.15 2.36
N PRO A 70 11.83 -16.33 1.46
CA PRO A 70 11.68 -17.21 0.30
C PRO A 70 11.76 -18.71 0.61
N PHE A 71 11.91 -19.10 1.88
CA PHE A 71 12.03 -20.49 2.35
C PHE A 71 11.42 -20.66 3.74
#